data_AF-A0A511WM64-F1
#
_entry.id   AF-A0A511WM64-F1
#
_cell.length_a   1.000
_cell.length_b   1.000
_cell.length_c   1.000
_cell.angle_alpha   90.00
_cell.angle_beta   90.00
_cell.angle_gamma   90.00
#
_symmetry.space_group_name_H-M   'P 1'
#
loop_
_entity.id
_entity.type
_entity.pdbx_description
1 polymer ?
#
loop_
_entity_poly.entity_id
_entity_poly.type
_entity_poly.pdbx_seq_one_letter_code
_entity_poly.pdbx_strand_id
1 'polypeptide(L)'
;MIRRLFQLNTLYILIAIIAVGILLIPRFIEGFHLQSKGISYVTSNMNDFYHKTFPLEGKYTVEINVDDLKSNEGKVLFEDSENQIHVTKVTRSDSGYEVIFSSNGSYDADGATLVSGLEHARSNNSLTSHFKAKAEAMYNGKTFEGSPSGSSGFNNQDGDQFGFHLPIPKHTKKINGKEEPTIKVMVTHLQVNIWARKPK
;
A
#
# COMPACT_ATOMS: atom_id res chain seq x y z
N MET A 1 54.72 -27.07 -24.64
CA MET A 1 54.65 -26.04 -23.59
C MET A 1 53.43 -25.11 -23.73
N ILE A 2 53.08 -24.67 -24.94
CA ILE A 2 51.96 -23.73 -25.22
C ILE A 2 50.56 -24.27 -24.85
N ARG A 3 50.28 -25.57 -25.04
CA ARG A 3 48.98 -26.19 -24.70
C ARG A 3 48.61 -26.15 -23.21
N ARG A 4 49.60 -26.20 -22.31
CA ARG A 4 49.40 -26.10 -20.85
C ARG A 4 49.07 -24.67 -20.41
N LEU A 5 49.71 -23.66 -21.02
CA LEU A 5 49.42 -22.23 -20.76
C LEU A 5 47.99 -21.84 -21.14
N PHE A 6 47.49 -22.34 -22.28
CA PHE A 6 46.08 -22.13 -22.67
C PHE A 6 45.09 -22.78 -21.68
N GLN A 7 45.40 -23.97 -21.14
CA GLN A 7 44.55 -24.63 -20.15
C GLN A 7 44.54 -23.91 -18.79
N LEU A 8 45.68 -23.35 -18.36
CA LEU A 8 45.76 -22.55 -17.14
C LEU A 8 44.99 -21.23 -17.26
N ASN A 9 45.13 -20.50 -18.38
CA ASN A 9 44.39 -19.25 -18.58
C ASN A 9 42.87 -19.49 -18.61
N THR A 10 42.42 -20.54 -19.30
CA THR A 10 41.00 -20.92 -19.29
C THR A 10 40.52 -21.32 -17.89
N LEU A 11 41.34 -22.03 -17.12
CA LEU A 11 41.03 -22.39 -15.73
C LEU A 11 40.93 -21.15 -14.81
N TYR A 12 41.84 -20.19 -14.94
CA TYR A 12 41.78 -18.95 -14.16
C TYR A 12 40.57 -18.08 -14.53
N ILE A 13 40.20 -18.02 -15.81
CA ILE A 13 38.98 -17.33 -16.25
C ILE A 13 37.74 -18.01 -15.66
N LEU A 14 37.68 -19.35 -15.67
CA LEU A 14 36.59 -20.11 -15.06
C LEU A 14 36.49 -19.88 -13.55
N ILE A 15 37.62 -19.90 -12.84
CA ILE A 15 37.67 -19.61 -11.39
C ILE A 15 37.23 -18.17 -11.12
N ALA A 16 37.66 -17.21 -11.93
CA ALA A 16 37.24 -15.81 -11.79
C ALA A 16 35.73 -15.65 -12.01
N ILE A 17 35.16 -16.31 -13.02
CA ILE A 17 33.71 -16.31 -13.27
C ILE A 17 32.95 -16.95 -12.09
N ILE A 18 33.44 -18.07 -11.55
CA ILE A 18 32.85 -18.73 -10.38
C ILE A 18 32.94 -17.83 -9.15
N ALA A 19 34.10 -17.20 -8.90
CA ALA A 19 34.30 -16.32 -7.75
C ALA A 19 33.42 -15.06 -7.84
N VAL A 20 33.32 -14.43 -9.01
CA VAL A 20 32.41 -13.31 -9.26
C VAL A 20 30.96 -13.74 -9.11
N GLY A 21 30.59 -14.92 -9.64
CA GLY A 21 29.27 -15.51 -9.47
C GLY A 21 28.91 -15.67 -7.99
N ILE A 22 29.77 -16.31 -7.20
CA ILE A 22 29.59 -16.50 -5.75
C ILE A 22 29.42 -15.16 -5.02
N LEU A 23 30.18 -14.14 -5.40
CA LEU A 23 30.09 -12.82 -4.79
C LEU A 23 28.77 -12.10 -5.10
N LEU A 24 28.19 -12.35 -6.28
CA LEU A 24 26.96 -11.70 -6.73
C LEU A 24 25.68 -12.45 -6.34
N ILE A 25 25.74 -13.77 -6.09
CA ILE A 25 24.58 -14.61 -5.71
C ILE A 25 23.75 -13.99 -4.56
N PRO A 26 24.33 -13.50 -3.44
CA PRO A 26 23.54 -12.91 -2.36
C PRO A 26 22.72 -11.69 -2.80
N ARG A 27 23.29 -10.82 -3.66
CA ARG A 27 22.59 -9.64 -4.18
C ARG A 27 21.46 -10.03 -5.15
N PHE A 28 21.67 -11.07 -5.94
CA PHE A 28 20.62 -11.60 -6.82
C PHE A 28 19.46 -12.20 -6.02
N ILE A 29 19.76 -12.92 -4.93
CA ILE A 29 18.72 -13.49 -4.05
C ILE A 29 17.93 -12.37 -3.35
N GLU A 30 18.61 -11.35 -2.79
CA GLU A 30 17.93 -10.20 -2.19
C GLU A 30 17.03 -9.46 -3.20
N GLY A 31 17.52 -9.21 -4.42
CA GLY A 31 16.74 -8.58 -5.49
C GLY A 31 15.51 -9.40 -5.90
N PHE A 32 15.64 -10.72 -6.02
CA PHE A 32 14.50 -11.60 -6.34
C PHE A 32 13.45 -11.63 -5.22
N HIS A 33 13.89 -11.59 -3.96
CA HIS A 33 12.98 -11.54 -2.81
C HIS A 33 12.22 -10.21 -2.74
N LEU A 34 12.90 -9.08 -3.00
CA LEU A 34 12.25 -7.77 -3.10
C LEU A 34 11.23 -7.75 -4.25
N GLN A 35 11.59 -8.25 -5.42
CA GLN A 35 10.69 -8.28 -6.57
C GLN A 35 9.47 -9.20 -6.37
N SER A 36 9.61 -10.28 -5.59
CA SER A 36 8.52 -11.26 -5.39
C SER A 36 7.64 -10.99 -4.17
N LYS A 37 8.12 -10.23 -3.18
CA LYS A 37 7.41 -9.97 -1.91
C LYS A 37 7.19 -8.48 -1.61
N GLY A 38 7.83 -7.58 -2.35
CA GLY A 38 7.73 -6.13 -2.21
C GLY A 38 7.91 -5.61 -0.79
N ILE A 39 7.04 -4.70 -0.36
CA ILE A 39 7.05 -4.10 0.99
C ILE A 39 6.99 -5.17 2.07
N SER A 40 6.30 -6.29 1.82
CA SER A 40 6.20 -7.42 2.77
C SER A 40 7.57 -8.00 3.14
N TYR A 41 8.55 -7.96 2.23
CA TYR A 41 9.93 -8.35 2.55
C TYR A 41 10.55 -7.40 3.57
N VAL A 42 10.46 -6.09 3.33
CA VAL A 42 11.02 -5.06 4.22
C VAL A 42 10.37 -5.12 5.60
N THR A 43 9.05 -5.31 5.66
CA THR A 43 8.31 -5.36 6.92
C THR A 43 8.56 -6.63 7.71
N SER A 44 8.89 -7.75 7.04
CA SER A 44 9.18 -9.03 7.68
C SER A 44 10.62 -9.15 8.19
N ASN A 45 11.57 -8.38 7.65
CA ASN A 45 12.99 -8.40 8.04
C ASN A 45 13.29 -7.41 9.18
N MET A 46 12.70 -7.68 10.35
CA MET A 46 12.67 -6.74 11.49
C MET A 46 14.05 -6.37 12.07
N ASN A 47 15.06 -7.24 11.87
CA ASN A 47 16.42 -6.99 12.32
C ASN A 47 17.15 -5.98 11.45
N ASP A 48 16.79 -5.89 10.16
CA ASP A 48 17.56 -5.15 9.17
C ASP A 48 17.02 -3.75 8.91
N PHE A 49 15.81 -3.43 9.40
CA PHE A 49 15.16 -2.14 9.16
C PHE A 49 14.71 -1.46 10.46
N TYR A 50 14.90 -0.14 10.56
CA TYR A 50 14.15 0.73 11.44
C TYR A 50 12.75 0.96 10.87
N HIS A 51 11.78 1.24 11.73
CA HIS A 51 10.41 1.54 11.34
C HIS A 51 9.90 2.74 12.14
N LYS A 52 9.26 3.68 11.46
CA LYS A 52 8.63 4.85 12.09
C LYS A 52 7.38 5.26 11.31
N THR A 53 6.38 5.73 12.04
CA THR A 53 5.12 6.21 11.48
C THR A 53 4.85 7.63 11.94
N PHE A 54 4.21 8.41 11.07
CA PHE A 54 3.80 9.79 11.34
C PHE A 54 2.43 10.08 10.73
N PRO A 55 1.60 10.92 11.38
CA PRO A 55 0.37 11.38 10.76
C PRO A 55 0.68 12.24 9.53
N LEU A 56 -0.07 12.00 8.46
CA LEU A 56 -0.11 12.83 7.27
C LEU A 56 -1.26 13.82 7.42
N GLU A 57 -0.91 15.09 7.61
CA GLU A 57 -1.87 16.19 7.72
C GLU A 57 -2.54 16.46 6.37
N GLY A 58 -3.87 16.52 6.37
CA GLY A 58 -4.62 16.83 5.15
C GLY A 58 -6.04 16.31 5.16
N LYS A 59 -6.78 16.74 4.12
CA LYS A 59 -8.12 16.28 3.79
C LYS A 59 -8.11 15.83 2.34
N TYR A 60 -8.31 14.54 2.12
CA TYR A 60 -8.22 13.91 0.81
C TYR A 60 -9.61 13.51 0.37
N THR A 61 -9.98 13.76 -0.88
CA THR A 61 -11.35 13.56 -1.34
C THR A 61 -11.41 12.76 -2.61
N VAL A 62 -12.36 11.83 -2.68
CA VAL A 62 -12.70 11.06 -3.88
C VAL A 62 -14.21 11.09 -4.10
N GLU A 63 -14.61 11.15 -5.36
CA GLU A 63 -16.01 11.15 -5.76
C GLU A 63 -16.46 9.75 -6.20
N ILE A 64 -17.48 9.22 -5.52
CA ILE A 64 -18.01 7.87 -5.73
C ILE A 64 -19.33 7.94 -6.49
N ASN A 65 -19.36 7.39 -7.69
CA ASN A 65 -20.55 7.23 -8.50
C ASN A 65 -21.39 6.07 -7.93
N VAL A 66 -22.60 6.38 -7.47
CA VAL A 66 -23.51 5.39 -6.89
C VAL A 66 -24.43 4.73 -7.92
N ASP A 67 -24.53 5.29 -9.12
CA ASP A 67 -25.31 4.70 -10.22
C ASP A 67 -24.52 3.58 -10.90
N ASP A 68 -23.20 3.72 -10.96
CA ASP A 68 -22.26 2.70 -11.44
C ASP A 68 -21.14 2.48 -10.42
N LEU A 69 -21.34 1.49 -9.54
CA LEU A 69 -20.38 1.17 -8.48
C LEU A 69 -19.03 0.70 -9.02
N LYS A 70 -19.02 0.02 -10.18
CA LYS A 70 -17.79 -0.52 -10.77
C LYS A 70 -16.92 0.58 -11.37
N SER A 71 -17.53 1.65 -11.89
CA SER A 71 -16.80 2.81 -12.42
C SER A 71 -15.88 3.52 -11.41
N ASN A 72 -15.98 3.18 -10.12
CA ASN A 72 -15.16 3.78 -9.07
C ASN A 72 -13.81 3.08 -8.88
N GLU A 73 -13.63 1.87 -9.40
CA GLU A 73 -12.36 1.16 -9.31
C GLU A 73 -11.24 1.96 -9.99
N GLY A 74 -10.10 2.10 -9.30
CA GLY A 74 -8.95 2.89 -9.74
C GLY A 74 -9.05 4.39 -9.47
N LYS A 75 -10.17 4.91 -8.93
CA LYS A 75 -10.26 6.34 -8.57
C LYS A 75 -9.29 6.67 -7.44
N VAL A 76 -8.48 7.70 -7.64
CA VAL A 76 -7.40 8.10 -6.73
C VAL A 76 -7.95 8.99 -5.61
N LEU A 77 -7.63 8.62 -4.37
CA LEU A 77 -7.85 9.42 -3.16
C LEU A 77 -6.63 10.27 -2.83
N PHE A 78 -5.44 9.68 -2.98
CA PHE A 78 -4.15 10.30 -2.66
C PHE A 78 -3.09 9.81 -3.65
N GLU A 79 -2.20 10.71 -4.06
CA GLU A 79 -1.04 10.37 -4.89
C GLU A 79 0.08 11.37 -4.64
N ASP A 80 1.29 10.84 -4.45
CA ASP A 80 2.55 11.58 -4.51
C ASP A 80 3.54 10.86 -5.44
N SER A 81 4.83 11.22 -5.40
CA SER A 81 5.84 10.61 -6.28
C SER A 81 6.10 9.13 -6.01
N GLU A 82 5.76 8.62 -4.83
CA GLU A 82 6.14 7.28 -4.35
C GLU A 82 4.95 6.46 -3.82
N ASN A 83 3.82 7.10 -3.54
CA ASN A 83 2.68 6.49 -2.86
C ASN A 83 1.36 6.84 -3.56
N GLN A 84 0.44 5.88 -3.60
CA GLN A 84 -0.89 6.08 -4.14
C GLN A 84 -1.92 5.34 -3.29
N ILE A 85 -3.07 5.99 -3.03
CA ILE A 85 -4.25 5.34 -2.48
C ILE A 85 -5.37 5.47 -3.49
N HIS A 86 -5.95 4.35 -3.90
CA HIS A 86 -7.06 4.32 -4.85
C HIS A 86 -8.18 3.40 -4.37
N VAL A 87 -9.38 3.64 -4.89
CA VAL A 87 -10.56 2.82 -4.64
C VAL A 87 -10.42 1.49 -5.38
N THR A 88 -10.52 0.37 -4.68
CA THR A 88 -10.54 -0.97 -5.30
C THR A 88 -11.94 -1.52 -5.43
N LYS A 89 -12.83 -1.17 -4.50
CA LYS A 89 -14.18 -1.71 -4.51
C LYS A 89 -15.14 -0.77 -3.83
N VAL A 90 -16.33 -0.65 -4.41
CA VAL A 90 -17.49 -0.05 -3.76
C VAL A 90 -18.60 -1.09 -3.72
N THR A 91 -19.16 -1.34 -2.55
CA THR A 91 -20.34 -2.20 -2.39
C THR A 91 -21.49 -1.41 -1.78
N ARG A 92 -22.71 -1.85 -2.05
CA ARG A 92 -23.93 -1.28 -1.49
C ARG A 92 -24.62 -2.34 -0.63
N SER A 93 -25.06 -1.96 0.55
CA SER A 93 -25.89 -2.75 1.46
C SER A 93 -27.15 -1.97 1.86
N ASP A 94 -27.99 -2.54 2.73
CA ASP A 94 -29.14 -1.83 3.30
C ASP A 94 -28.71 -0.72 4.27
N SER A 95 -27.54 -0.85 4.90
CA SER A 95 -26.99 0.10 5.85
C SER A 95 -26.15 1.21 5.21
N GLY A 96 -25.97 1.20 3.88
CA GLY A 96 -25.29 2.25 3.13
C GLY A 96 -24.31 1.71 2.10
N TYR A 97 -23.12 2.34 2.03
CA TYR A 97 -22.06 1.96 1.09
C TYR A 97 -20.81 1.55 1.84
N GLU A 98 -20.08 0.60 1.31
CA GLU A 98 -18.72 0.32 1.74
C GLU A 98 -17.76 0.73 0.62
N VAL A 99 -16.71 1.47 0.98
CA VAL A 99 -15.64 1.85 0.07
C VAL A 99 -14.34 1.25 0.58
N ILE A 100 -13.69 0.44 -0.23
CA ILE A 100 -12.42 -0.21 0.06
C ILE A 100 -11.34 0.48 -0.77
N PHE A 101 -10.24 0.83 -0.10
CA PHE A 101 -9.05 1.44 -0.67
C PHE A 101 -7.89 0.45 -0.65
N SER A 102 -7.03 0.54 -1.66
CA SER A 102 -5.69 -0.06 -1.63
C SER A 102 -4.66 1.05 -1.55
N SER A 103 -3.72 0.87 -0.63
CA SER A 103 -2.54 1.71 -0.48
C SER A 103 -1.39 1.01 -1.19
N ASN A 104 -0.70 1.74 -2.06
CA ASN A 104 0.49 1.28 -2.75
C ASN A 104 1.64 2.23 -2.39
N GLY A 105 2.80 1.67 -2.09
CA GLY A 105 4.00 2.41 -1.71
C GLY A 105 5.21 2.02 -2.54
N SER A 106 6.34 2.64 -2.23
CA SER A 106 7.63 2.35 -2.85
C SER A 106 8.48 1.44 -1.95
N TYR A 107 9.36 0.67 -2.56
CA TYR A 107 10.37 -0.11 -1.84
C TYR A 107 11.60 -0.34 -2.71
N ASP A 108 12.73 -0.52 -2.03
CA ASP A 108 13.99 -0.90 -2.64
C ASP A 108 14.85 -1.68 -1.61
N ALA A 109 16.15 -1.79 -1.89
CA ALA A 109 17.07 -2.42 -0.96
C ALA A 109 17.24 -1.61 0.34
N ASP A 110 17.11 -0.29 0.29
CA ASP A 110 17.39 0.62 1.41
C ASP A 110 16.17 0.87 2.29
N GLY A 111 14.96 0.59 1.81
CA GLY A 111 13.76 0.78 2.62
C GLY A 111 12.44 0.57 1.89
N ALA A 112 11.39 1.07 2.53
CA ALA A 112 10.06 1.19 1.95
C ALA A 112 9.32 2.39 2.54
N THR A 113 8.39 2.96 1.78
CA THR A 113 7.45 3.96 2.26
C THR A 113 6.03 3.57 1.88
N LEU A 114 5.08 3.81 2.77
CA LEU A 114 3.66 3.58 2.49
C LEU A 114 2.80 4.65 3.18
N VAL A 115 2.04 5.40 2.39
CA VAL A 115 0.92 6.22 2.88
C VAL A 115 -0.34 5.36 2.93
N SER A 116 -0.95 5.23 4.11
CA SER A 116 -2.13 4.36 4.33
C SER A 116 -3.08 4.93 5.39
N GLY A 117 -4.31 4.40 5.45
CA GLY A 117 -5.20 4.62 6.59
C GLY A 117 -4.76 3.90 7.88
N LEU A 118 -3.74 3.04 7.78
CA LEU A 118 -3.20 2.23 8.87
C LEU A 118 -1.85 2.77 9.35
N GLU A 119 -1.73 2.90 10.67
CA GLU A 119 -0.43 2.98 11.35
C GLU A 119 0.09 1.56 11.53
N HIS A 120 1.15 1.20 10.83
CA HIS A 120 1.85 -0.04 11.12
C HIS A 120 2.66 0.15 12.40
N ALA A 121 2.83 -0.91 13.18
CA ALA A 121 3.54 -0.87 14.45
C ALA A 121 4.19 -2.23 14.74
N ARG A 122 5.12 -2.21 15.69
CA ARG A 122 5.78 -3.43 16.19
C ARG A 122 5.21 -3.77 17.56
N SER A 123 4.78 -5.02 17.72
CA SER A 123 4.38 -5.56 19.02
C SER A 123 4.96 -6.97 19.18
N ASN A 124 5.79 -7.20 20.21
CA ASN A 124 6.31 -8.52 20.57
C ASN A 124 6.81 -9.38 19.39
N ASN A 125 7.70 -8.84 18.54
CA ASN A 125 8.23 -9.48 17.33
C ASN A 125 7.19 -9.85 16.24
N SER A 126 5.97 -9.28 16.31
CA SER A 126 5.00 -9.34 15.23
C SER A 126 4.72 -7.93 14.69
N LEU A 127 4.34 -7.90 13.42
CA LEU A 127 3.79 -6.73 12.78
C LEU A 127 2.32 -6.60 13.19
N THR A 128 1.93 -5.43 13.68
CA THR A 128 0.53 -5.09 13.94
C THR A 128 0.18 -3.79 13.23
N SER A 129 -1.11 -3.52 13.06
CA SER A 129 -1.60 -2.32 12.43
C SER A 129 -2.73 -1.72 13.24
N HIS A 130 -2.78 -0.40 13.30
CA HIS A 130 -3.80 0.37 13.97
C HIS A 130 -4.54 1.22 12.95
N PHE A 131 -5.85 1.08 12.85
CA PHE A 131 -6.67 1.90 11.97
C PHE A 131 -6.74 3.33 12.53
N LYS A 132 -6.17 4.31 11.82
CA LYS A 132 -6.14 5.72 12.26
C LYS A 132 -6.97 6.65 11.40
N ALA A 133 -7.11 6.34 10.11
CA ALA A 133 -7.85 7.19 9.21
C ALA A 133 -9.32 7.32 9.61
N LYS A 134 -9.90 8.47 9.30
CA LYS A 134 -11.32 8.78 9.49
C LYS A 134 -11.93 9.18 8.17
N ALA A 135 -13.20 8.84 7.97
CA ALA A 135 -13.92 9.20 6.77
C ALA A 135 -15.20 9.97 7.09
N GLU A 136 -15.51 10.93 6.24
CA GLU A 136 -16.79 11.62 6.17
C GLU A 136 -17.31 11.53 4.74
N ALA A 137 -18.60 11.28 4.58
CA ALA A 137 -19.24 11.24 3.28
C ALA A 137 -20.25 12.36 3.16
N MET A 138 -20.13 13.17 2.12
CA MET A 138 -21.09 14.22 1.78
C MET A 138 -21.99 13.75 0.64
N TYR A 139 -23.30 13.80 0.86
CA TYR A 139 -24.31 13.36 -0.09
C TYR A 139 -25.58 14.21 0.04
N ASN A 140 -26.05 14.82 -1.05
CA ASN A 140 -27.22 15.71 -1.06
C ASN A 140 -27.14 16.81 0.03
N GLY A 141 -25.96 17.43 0.19
CA GLY A 141 -25.71 18.48 1.18
C GLY A 141 -25.70 18.03 2.64
N LYS A 142 -25.80 16.72 2.92
CA LYS A 142 -25.66 16.15 4.27
C LYS A 142 -24.33 15.45 4.43
N THR A 143 -23.76 15.53 5.63
CA THR A 143 -22.52 14.84 5.99
C THR A 143 -22.83 13.65 6.88
N PHE A 144 -22.20 12.52 6.59
CA PHE A 144 -22.33 11.26 7.30
C PHE A 144 -20.94 10.81 7.75
N GLU A 145 -20.76 10.57 9.04
CA GLU A 145 -19.51 10.01 9.55
C GLU A 145 -19.40 8.54 9.13
N GLY A 146 -18.26 8.18 8.54
CA GLY A 146 -17.96 6.81 8.16
C GLY A 146 -17.29 6.05 9.30
N SER A 147 -17.61 4.76 9.43
CA SER A 147 -16.96 3.86 10.38
C SER A 147 -15.98 2.93 9.65
N PRO A 148 -14.85 2.54 10.25
CA PRO A 148 -13.97 1.52 9.66
C PRO A 148 -14.73 0.23 9.35
N SER A 149 -14.55 -0.34 8.15
CA SER A 149 -15.20 -1.61 7.75
C SER A 149 -14.26 -2.81 7.80
N GLY A 150 -12.97 -2.59 7.56
CA GLY A 150 -11.96 -3.63 7.60
C GLY A 150 -10.59 -3.14 7.14
N SER A 151 -9.57 -3.95 7.38
CA SER A 151 -8.20 -3.68 6.95
C SER A 151 -7.47 -4.98 6.67
N SER A 152 -6.44 -4.93 5.82
CA SER A 152 -5.51 -6.02 5.59
C SER A 152 -4.09 -5.63 6.02
N GLY A 153 -3.24 -6.63 6.22
CA GLY A 153 -1.79 -6.42 6.24
C GLY A 153 -1.24 -6.29 4.82
N PHE A 154 0.08 -6.49 4.67
CA PHE A 154 0.83 -6.50 3.41
C PHE A 154 0.57 -7.77 2.58
N ASN A 155 -0.70 -7.98 2.23
CA ASN A 155 -1.15 -9.14 1.46
C ASN A 155 -0.80 -9.02 -0.03
N ASN A 156 -0.63 -7.78 -0.52
CA ASN A 156 -0.14 -7.46 -1.85
C ASN A 156 1.32 -7.02 -1.76
N GLN A 157 2.10 -7.27 -2.81
CA GLN A 157 3.52 -6.90 -2.87
C GLN A 157 3.74 -5.43 -2.51
N ASP A 158 2.81 -4.55 -2.90
CA ASP A 158 3.05 -3.12 -2.89
C ASP A 158 2.34 -2.35 -1.76
N GLY A 159 1.60 -3.02 -0.86
CA GLY A 159 0.99 -2.35 0.29
C GLY A 159 -0.20 -3.06 0.94
N ASP A 160 -1.13 -2.27 1.50
CA ASP A 160 -2.24 -2.72 2.34
C ASP A 160 -3.61 -2.28 1.82
N GLN A 161 -4.67 -2.70 2.51
CA GLN A 161 -6.03 -2.28 2.24
C GLN A 161 -6.71 -1.80 3.51
N PHE A 162 -7.60 -0.82 3.35
CA PHE A 162 -8.47 -0.33 4.41
C PHE A 162 -9.80 0.13 3.82
N GLY A 163 -10.88 0.06 4.61
CA GLY A 163 -12.22 0.40 4.13
C GLY A 163 -13.06 1.13 5.16
N PHE A 164 -14.09 1.81 4.66
CA PHE A 164 -15.09 2.50 5.46
C PHE A 164 -16.50 2.09 5.05
N HIS A 165 -17.35 1.90 6.06
CA HIS A 165 -18.80 1.88 5.93
C HIS A 165 -19.35 3.30 6.05
N LEU A 166 -20.10 3.74 5.04
CA LEU A 166 -20.71 5.06 4.92
C LEU A 166 -22.22 4.90 5.12
N PRO A 167 -22.80 5.38 6.23
CA PRO A 167 -24.19 5.13 6.60
C PRO A 167 -25.18 6.03 5.85
N ILE A 168 -25.08 6.06 4.51
CA ILE A 168 -25.95 6.84 3.63
C ILE A 168 -27.20 6.01 3.32
N PRO A 169 -28.40 6.43 3.73
CA PRO A 169 -29.62 5.66 3.50
C PRO A 169 -29.93 5.47 2.01
N LYS A 170 -30.42 4.28 1.63
CA LYS A 170 -30.85 3.96 0.26
C LYS A 170 -31.89 4.93 -0.34
N HIS A 171 -32.66 5.63 0.50
CA HIS A 171 -33.81 6.45 0.09
C HIS A 171 -33.74 7.86 0.65
N THR A 172 -32.55 8.46 0.67
CA THR A 172 -32.41 9.90 0.91
C THR A 172 -33.32 10.67 -0.07
N LYS A 173 -34.30 11.39 0.48
CA LYS A 173 -35.33 12.14 -0.25
C LYS A 173 -34.73 12.88 -1.45
N LYS A 174 -35.27 12.62 -2.64
CA LYS A 174 -34.94 13.35 -3.87
C LYS A 174 -35.09 14.85 -3.63
N ILE A 175 -33.98 15.59 -3.66
CA ILE A 175 -34.03 17.05 -3.75
C ILE A 175 -34.12 17.36 -5.25
N ASN A 176 -35.15 18.07 -5.69
CA ASN A 176 -35.39 18.40 -7.12
C ASN A 176 -35.63 17.21 -8.07
N GLY A 177 -36.08 16.05 -7.57
CA GLY A 177 -36.50 14.92 -8.41
C GLY A 177 -35.36 14.11 -9.05
N LYS A 178 -34.10 14.48 -8.83
CA LYS A 178 -32.91 13.70 -9.22
C LYS A 178 -32.09 13.43 -7.98
N GLU A 179 -31.68 12.18 -7.79
CA GLU A 179 -30.67 11.84 -6.79
C GLU A 179 -29.33 12.36 -7.33
N GLU A 180 -28.51 13.02 -6.50
CA GLU A 180 -27.12 13.23 -6.90
C GLU A 180 -26.48 11.85 -7.05
N PRO A 181 -25.91 11.51 -8.21
CA PRO A 181 -25.36 10.19 -8.44
C PRO A 181 -23.98 10.03 -7.79
N THR A 182 -23.54 10.99 -6.98
CA THR A 182 -22.17 11.08 -6.50
C THR A 182 -22.12 11.33 -5.00
N ILE A 183 -21.37 10.51 -4.28
CA ILE A 183 -20.98 10.73 -2.89
C ILE A 183 -19.56 11.30 -2.90
N LYS A 184 -19.33 12.41 -2.21
CA LYS A 184 -17.96 12.89 -1.95
C LYS A 184 -17.46 12.29 -0.65
N VAL A 185 -16.47 11.42 -0.73
CA VAL A 185 -15.83 10.79 0.43
C VAL A 185 -14.57 11.58 0.76
N MET A 186 -14.49 12.10 1.98
CA MET A 186 -13.32 12.77 2.53
C MET A 186 -12.64 11.86 3.55
N VAL A 187 -11.34 11.67 3.41
CA VAL A 187 -10.51 10.89 4.33
C VAL A 187 -9.47 11.81 4.97
N THR A 188 -9.26 11.61 6.28
CA THR A 188 -8.29 12.36 7.09
C THR A 188 -7.49 11.40 7.96
N HIS A 189 -6.43 11.91 8.60
CA HIS A 189 -5.58 11.13 9.51
C HIS A 189 -4.93 9.91 8.82
N LEU A 190 -4.56 10.06 7.55
CA LEU A 190 -3.67 9.11 6.89
C LEU A 190 -2.33 9.06 7.63
N GLN A 191 -1.58 7.98 7.42
CA GLN A 191 -0.33 7.69 8.11
C GLN A 191 0.76 7.45 7.07
N VAL A 192 1.92 8.07 7.27
CA VAL A 192 3.15 7.78 6.52
C VAL A 192 3.93 6.75 7.31
N ASN A 193 4.09 5.56 6.76
CA ASN A 193 4.89 4.48 7.33
C ASN A 193 6.21 4.40 6.57
N ILE A 194 7.33 4.46 7.30
CA ILE A 194 8.68 4.47 6.72
C ILE A 194 9.49 3.35 7.35
N TRP A 195 10.10 2.54 6.49
CA TRP A 195 11.11 1.56 6.83
C TRP A 195 12.44 1.97 6.22
N ALA A 196 13.50 1.98 7.02
CA ALA A 196 14.84 2.36 6.57
C ALA A 196 15.87 1.33 7.04
N ARG A 197 16.75 0.89 6.16
CA ARG A 197 17.78 -0.12 6.46
C ARG A 197 18.70 0.38 7.57
N LYS A 198 19.02 -0.49 8.53
CA LYS A 198 19.97 -0.19 9.59
C LYS A 198 21.40 -0.19 9.03
N PRO A 199 22.27 0.72 9.51
CA PRO A 199 23.69 0.66 9.18
C PRO A 199 24.27 -0.67 9.67
N LYS A 200 25.12 -1.28 8.83
CA LYS A 200 25.89 -2.49 9.17
C LYS A 200 27.10 -2.14 10.01
#